data_AF-A0A5A7VI11-F1
#
_entry.id   AF-A0A5A7VI11-F1
#
_cell.length_a   1.000
_cell.length_b   1.000
_cell.length_c   1.000
_cell.angle_alpha   90.00
_cell.angle_beta   90.00
_cell.angle_gamma   90.00
#
_symmetry.space_group_name_H-M   'P 1'
#
loop_
_entity.id
_entity.type
_entity.pdbx_description
1 polymer ?
#
loop_
_entity_poly.entity_id
_entity_poly.type
_entity_poly.pdbx_seq_one_letter_code
_entity_poly.pdbx_strand_id
1 'polypeptide(L)'
;MARRTFTTELGCIACEDLADFGAGKEGWLVDNPNLLCALDSHSLALANRSIILVLGWSGSDGYRLKIRPSDLSPIEAEYISALEWLVLDEIKVILVGTSCGYFLIYSLSGDLILKQMIHPGRILKIRVHGSKRDLSHGSSLEEVSVAMPGVIARIEGSDIQNTLQKWFQESNARFWDPKSQQQDMNDSENSVEKLAYQVWNVSKYGACADAAITGVMPPPLMELQSSERYFCAVTVGEDAVISAFRLSEDKSRSLVGAILSKVVPATFSTIASFSKMIWRSEPKTSKKPDAKGQAFARASPLTCLKDHPRKGEKLTLSPSGTLAAITDSLGRILLLDTQALVVVRLWKGYRDANCLFMEMLVNRDTASSSSNSMDYEPAKNDYCLCLAIHAPRKGIVEIWQMRTGRRLRTIRCSKGSKLLQPSSRFGSSMVSPYVPLEVFLLNGDSGQISVLNRTL
;
A
#
# COMPACT_ATOMS: atom_id res chain seq x y z
N MET A 1 -10.27 -10.28 40.25
CA MET A 1 -9.36 -9.44 39.43
C MET A 1 -10.03 -9.18 38.10
N ALA A 2 -10.37 -7.93 37.78
CA ALA A 2 -10.97 -7.60 36.49
C ALA A 2 -9.98 -7.94 35.36
N ARG A 3 -10.45 -8.66 34.34
CA ARG A 3 -9.64 -9.07 33.18
C ARG A 3 -9.27 -7.79 32.42
N ARG A 4 -8.01 -7.36 32.49
CA ARG A 4 -7.54 -6.20 31.71
C ARG A 4 -7.80 -6.47 30.22
N THR A 5 -8.63 -5.65 29.59
CA THR A 5 -8.86 -5.65 28.15
C THR A 5 -7.71 -4.89 27.48
N PHE A 6 -7.04 -5.54 26.53
CA PHE A 6 -5.91 -4.96 25.79
C PHE A 6 -6.31 -4.41 24.41
N THR A 7 -7.58 -4.57 24.08
CA THR A 7 -8.21 -4.10 22.86
C THR A 7 -9.50 -3.39 23.23
N THR A 8 -9.90 -2.43 22.42
CA THR A 8 -11.21 -1.77 22.48
C THR A 8 -12.00 -2.18 21.26
N GLU A 9 -13.18 -2.77 21.47
CA GLU A 9 -14.06 -3.19 20.39
C GLU A 9 -14.69 -1.97 19.72
N LEU A 10 -14.69 -1.94 18.39
CA LEU A 10 -15.24 -0.83 17.61
C LEU A 10 -16.54 -1.20 16.91
N GLY A 11 -16.70 -2.47 16.55
CA GLY A 11 -17.92 -2.97 15.91
C GLY A 11 -17.70 -4.30 15.20
N CYS A 12 -18.60 -4.58 14.26
CA CYS A 12 -18.59 -5.80 13.46
C CYS A 12 -18.85 -5.47 11.98
N ILE A 13 -18.17 -6.18 11.08
CA ILE A 13 -18.31 -6.07 9.61
C ILE A 13 -19.24 -7.14 9.01
N ALA A 14 -19.82 -8.02 9.84
CA ALA A 14 -20.59 -9.16 9.37
C ALA A 14 -21.76 -8.72 8.47
N CYS A 15 -21.78 -9.24 7.24
CA CYS A 15 -22.87 -9.07 6.30
C CYS A 15 -22.88 -10.20 5.27
N GLU A 16 -24.00 -10.37 4.57
CA GLU A 16 -24.19 -11.43 3.58
C GLU A 16 -23.20 -11.36 2.41
N ASP A 17 -22.79 -10.15 2.00
CA ASP A 17 -21.82 -9.96 0.91
C ASP A 17 -20.45 -10.59 1.20
N LEU A 18 -20.10 -10.80 2.48
CA LEU A 18 -18.83 -11.43 2.84
C LEU A 18 -18.74 -12.90 2.40
N ALA A 19 -19.88 -13.55 2.09
CA ALA A 19 -19.88 -14.89 1.53
C ALA A 19 -19.08 -14.97 0.21
N ASP A 20 -19.14 -13.93 -0.63
CA ASP A 20 -18.37 -13.83 -1.88
C ASP A 20 -16.85 -13.75 -1.64
N PHE A 21 -16.44 -13.43 -0.42
CA PHE A 21 -15.05 -13.33 0.02
C PHE A 21 -14.60 -14.56 0.82
N GLY A 22 -15.50 -15.51 1.04
CA GLY A 22 -15.24 -16.78 1.72
C GLY A 22 -15.69 -16.84 3.18
N ALA A 23 -16.34 -15.80 3.71
CA ALA A 23 -16.82 -15.82 5.08
C ALA A 23 -17.75 -17.01 5.34
N GLY A 24 -17.65 -17.57 6.55
CA GLY A 24 -18.29 -18.84 6.92
C GLY A 24 -17.40 -20.07 6.75
N LYS A 25 -16.24 -19.95 6.06
CA LYS A 25 -15.19 -20.97 6.04
C LYS A 25 -14.12 -20.64 7.08
N GLU A 26 -13.62 -21.66 7.78
CA GLU A 26 -12.50 -21.50 8.71
C GLU A 26 -11.30 -20.87 7.97
N GLY A 27 -10.69 -19.84 8.57
CA GLY A 27 -9.47 -19.22 8.04
C GLY A 27 -9.66 -18.36 6.79
N TRP A 28 -10.89 -18.11 6.33
CA TRP A 28 -11.15 -17.39 5.07
C TRP A 28 -10.41 -16.04 4.92
N LEU A 29 -10.22 -15.31 6.02
CA LEU A 29 -9.58 -14.00 6.05
C LEU A 29 -8.06 -14.06 5.84
N VAL A 30 -7.42 -15.18 6.20
CA VAL A 30 -5.95 -15.32 6.26
C VAL A 30 -5.40 -16.39 5.32
N ASP A 31 -6.18 -17.42 5.01
CA ASP A 31 -5.75 -18.56 4.20
C ASP A 31 -6.04 -18.36 2.70
N ASN A 32 -6.86 -17.38 2.34
CA ASN A 32 -7.13 -17.02 0.94
C ASN A 32 -6.06 -16.04 0.41
N PRO A 33 -5.14 -16.47 -0.49
CA PRO A 33 -4.08 -15.60 -1.00
C PRO A 33 -4.58 -14.50 -1.95
N ASN A 34 -5.81 -14.61 -2.47
CA ASN A 34 -6.43 -13.61 -3.34
C ASN A 34 -7.21 -12.55 -2.56
N LEU A 35 -7.41 -12.74 -1.25
CA LEU A 35 -8.16 -11.81 -0.42
C LEU A 35 -7.25 -10.66 0.04
N LEU A 36 -7.54 -9.47 -0.46
CA LEU A 36 -6.87 -8.23 -0.09
C LEU A 36 -7.71 -7.46 0.92
N CYS A 37 -7.04 -6.74 1.81
CA CYS A 37 -7.69 -5.90 2.81
C CYS A 37 -6.95 -4.56 2.90
N ALA A 38 -7.69 -3.46 2.87
CA ALA A 38 -7.18 -2.12 3.13
C ALA A 38 -8.12 -1.40 4.09
N LEU A 39 -7.58 -0.63 5.03
CA LEU A 39 -8.35 0.03 6.08
C LEU A 39 -8.23 1.55 5.95
N ASP A 40 -9.35 2.25 6.06
CA ASP A 40 -9.46 3.66 6.46
C ASP A 40 -9.96 3.71 7.92
N SER A 41 -9.86 4.86 8.59
CA SER A 41 -10.24 5.04 10.00
C SER A 41 -11.63 4.53 10.36
N HIS A 42 -12.57 4.47 9.40
CA HIS A 42 -13.95 4.04 9.65
C HIS A 42 -14.48 3.03 8.62
N SER A 43 -13.63 2.52 7.73
CA SER A 43 -14.08 1.66 6.63
C SER A 43 -13.03 0.65 6.22
N LEU A 44 -13.49 -0.56 5.92
CA LEU A 44 -12.69 -1.66 5.42
C LEU A 44 -13.02 -1.89 3.95
N ALA A 45 -12.00 -1.91 3.10
CA ALA A 45 -12.11 -2.39 1.74
C ALA A 45 -11.55 -3.82 1.66
N LEU A 46 -12.33 -4.71 1.07
CA LEU A 46 -11.96 -6.09 0.76
C LEU A 46 -11.98 -6.26 -0.75
N ALA A 47 -11.00 -6.95 -1.32
CA ALA A 47 -11.03 -7.34 -2.72
C ALA A 47 -10.74 -8.84 -2.86
N ASN A 48 -11.48 -9.50 -3.75
CA ASN A 48 -11.26 -10.89 -4.11
C ASN A 48 -11.47 -11.04 -5.62
N ARG A 49 -10.38 -11.30 -6.33
CA ARG A 49 -10.32 -11.43 -7.79
C ARG A 49 -10.90 -10.23 -8.55
N SER A 50 -12.20 -10.19 -8.83
CA SER A 50 -12.85 -9.16 -9.66
C SER A 50 -13.92 -8.37 -8.90
N ILE A 51 -14.00 -8.49 -7.57
CA ILE A 51 -14.99 -7.79 -6.76
C ILE A 51 -14.28 -7.04 -5.64
N ILE A 52 -14.73 -5.80 -5.40
CA ILE A 52 -14.35 -4.98 -4.25
C ILE A 52 -15.60 -4.74 -3.41
N LEU A 53 -15.47 -4.91 -2.10
CA LEU A 53 -16.51 -4.61 -1.12
C LEU A 53 -15.95 -3.62 -0.11
N VAL A 54 -16.61 -2.48 0.05
CA VAL A 54 -16.33 -1.49 1.08
C VAL A 54 -17.39 -1.60 2.16
N LEU A 55 -16.96 -1.70 3.41
CA LEU A 55 -17.81 -1.87 4.59
C LEU A 55 -17.42 -0.87 5.67
N GLY A 56 -18.40 -0.16 6.22
CA GLY A 56 -18.33 0.34 7.59
C GLY A 56 -18.54 -0.79 8.60
N TRP A 57 -18.24 -0.54 9.88
CA TRP A 57 -18.66 -1.42 10.97
C TRP A 57 -19.90 -0.87 11.67
N SER A 58 -20.67 -1.75 12.32
CA SER A 58 -21.83 -1.36 13.14
C SER A 58 -21.44 -0.25 14.14
N GLY A 59 -22.06 0.93 14.02
CA GLY A 59 -21.76 2.13 14.81
C GLY A 59 -21.05 3.26 14.05
N SER A 60 -20.61 3.01 12.80
CA SER A 60 -20.23 4.05 11.82
C SER A 60 -21.43 4.37 10.91
N ASP A 61 -21.32 5.37 10.02
CA ASP A 61 -22.37 5.84 9.09
C ASP A 61 -22.83 4.81 8.02
N GLY A 62 -22.72 3.51 8.29
CA GLY A 62 -23.45 2.45 7.58
C GLY A 62 -23.09 2.30 6.10
N TYR A 63 -21.88 2.69 5.72
CA TYR A 63 -21.48 2.72 4.32
C TYR A 63 -21.18 1.32 3.77
N ARG A 64 -21.93 0.88 2.74
CA ARG A 64 -21.71 -0.38 2.03
C ARG A 64 -21.71 -0.15 0.52
N LEU A 65 -20.64 -0.55 -0.13
CA LEU A 65 -20.47 -0.41 -1.58
C LEU A 65 -19.84 -1.68 -2.16
N LYS A 66 -20.38 -2.15 -3.27
CA LYS A 66 -19.84 -3.29 -4.01
C LYS A 66 -19.48 -2.85 -5.42
N ILE A 67 -18.19 -2.83 -5.73
CA ILE A 67 -17.66 -2.44 -7.04
C ILE A 67 -17.31 -3.71 -7.82
N ARG A 68 -17.77 -3.78 -9.07
CA ARG A 68 -17.37 -4.79 -10.04
C ARG A 68 -16.74 -4.08 -11.24
N PRO A 69 -15.40 -4.03 -11.32
CA PRO A 69 -14.71 -3.51 -12.50
C PRO A 69 -15.26 -4.15 -13.77
N SER A 70 -15.75 -3.34 -14.71
CA SER A 70 -16.40 -3.81 -15.96
C SER A 70 -15.51 -4.74 -16.78
N ASP A 71 -14.21 -4.48 -16.74
CA ASP A 71 -13.21 -5.15 -17.57
C ASP A 71 -12.57 -6.34 -16.86
N LEU A 72 -13.01 -6.69 -15.64
CA LEU A 72 -12.51 -7.84 -14.91
C LEU A 72 -13.60 -8.90 -14.79
N SER A 73 -13.39 -10.02 -15.47
CA SER A 73 -14.25 -11.19 -15.36
C SER A 73 -13.77 -12.15 -14.25
N PRO A 74 -14.67 -12.81 -13.51
CA PRO A 74 -14.30 -13.90 -12.59
C PRO A 74 -13.54 -15.06 -13.28
N ILE A 75 -13.77 -15.25 -14.58
CA ILE A 75 -13.27 -16.37 -15.38
C ILE A 75 -11.95 -16.01 -16.08
N GLU A 76 -11.67 -14.72 -16.24
CA GLU A 76 -10.46 -14.26 -16.91
C GLU A 76 -9.21 -14.42 -16.04
N ALA A 77 -8.06 -14.43 -16.72
CA ALA A 77 -6.75 -14.52 -16.07
C ALA A 77 -6.39 -13.24 -15.30
N GLU A 78 -6.99 -12.10 -15.65
CA GLU A 78 -6.75 -10.83 -14.96
C GLU A 78 -7.54 -10.74 -13.65
N TYR A 79 -6.89 -10.31 -12.58
CA TYR A 79 -7.50 -10.15 -11.27
C TYR A 79 -6.88 -8.97 -10.50
N ILE A 80 -7.62 -8.47 -9.52
CA ILE A 80 -7.17 -7.47 -8.55
C ILE A 80 -6.08 -8.09 -7.67
N SER A 81 -4.89 -7.51 -7.73
CA SER A 81 -3.70 -8.02 -7.07
C SER A 81 -3.14 -7.09 -5.98
N ALA A 82 -3.58 -5.84 -5.93
CA ALA A 82 -3.28 -4.87 -4.87
C ALA A 82 -4.50 -3.98 -4.59
N LEU A 83 -4.64 -3.56 -3.34
CA LEU A 83 -5.74 -2.73 -2.84
C LEU A 83 -5.18 -1.79 -1.77
N GLU A 84 -5.48 -0.50 -1.85
CA GLU A 84 -5.11 0.49 -0.83
C GLU A 84 -6.11 1.64 -0.79
N TRP A 85 -6.25 2.32 0.35
CA TRP A 85 -7.03 3.56 0.42
C TRP A 85 -6.16 4.77 0.11
N LEU A 86 -6.77 5.78 -0.51
CA LEU A 86 -6.22 7.13 -0.54
C LEU A 86 -7.27 8.11 0.01
N VAL A 87 -6.85 8.87 1.00
CA VAL A 87 -7.67 9.89 1.66
C VAL A 87 -6.97 11.23 1.53
N LEU A 88 -7.63 12.17 0.87
CA LEU A 88 -7.17 13.53 0.62
C LEU A 88 -8.25 14.47 1.14
N ASP A 89 -8.04 15.07 2.31
CA ASP A 89 -9.06 15.85 3.00
C ASP A 89 -10.40 15.08 3.09
N GLU A 90 -11.45 15.59 2.44
CA GLU A 90 -12.78 14.95 2.36
C GLU A 90 -12.93 13.92 1.23
N ILE A 91 -11.98 13.87 0.30
CA ILE A 91 -11.99 12.94 -0.83
C ILE A 91 -11.42 11.59 -0.37
N LYS A 92 -12.23 10.54 -0.52
CA LYS A 92 -11.81 9.15 -0.31
C LYS A 92 -11.97 8.36 -1.59
N VAL A 93 -10.93 7.64 -1.97
CA VAL A 93 -10.92 6.77 -3.15
C VAL A 93 -10.23 5.44 -2.84
N ILE A 94 -10.56 4.43 -3.64
CA ILE A 94 -9.93 3.11 -3.58
C ILE A 94 -8.90 3.00 -4.71
N LEU A 95 -7.65 2.73 -4.35
CA LEU A 95 -6.58 2.44 -5.28
C LEU A 95 -6.51 0.92 -5.51
N VAL A 96 -6.47 0.51 -6.77
CA VAL A 96 -6.51 -0.90 -7.16
C VAL A 96 -5.40 -1.18 -8.16
N GLY A 97 -4.64 -2.25 -7.93
CA GLY A 97 -3.67 -2.77 -8.88
C GLY A 97 -4.12 -4.11 -9.43
N THR A 98 -3.87 -4.38 -10.71
CA THR A 98 -4.21 -5.66 -11.35
C THR A 98 -2.99 -6.55 -11.60
N SER A 99 -3.25 -7.84 -11.82
CA SER A 99 -2.26 -8.84 -12.19
C SER A 99 -1.58 -8.59 -13.54
N CYS A 100 -2.15 -7.70 -14.36
CA CYS A 100 -1.62 -7.33 -15.67
C CYS A 100 -0.85 -6.01 -15.66
N GLY A 101 -0.92 -5.23 -14.58
CA GLY A 101 -0.15 -3.99 -14.43
C GLY A 101 -0.95 -2.71 -14.51
N TYR A 102 -2.29 -2.81 -14.51
CA TYR A 102 -3.16 -1.65 -14.48
C TYR A 102 -3.29 -1.12 -13.06
N PHE A 103 -3.07 0.18 -12.92
CA PHE A 103 -3.44 0.97 -11.76
C PHE A 103 -4.80 1.62 -12.04
N LEU A 104 -5.75 1.42 -11.12
CA LEU A 104 -7.11 1.91 -11.20
C LEU A 104 -7.43 2.75 -9.97
N ILE A 105 -8.26 3.76 -10.13
CA ILE A 105 -8.81 4.56 -9.04
C ILE A 105 -10.33 4.49 -9.12
N TYR A 106 -10.98 4.09 -8.03
CA TYR A 106 -12.43 4.07 -7.90
C TYR A 106 -12.93 5.09 -6.88
N SER A 107 -14.00 5.80 -7.23
CA SER A 107 -14.76 6.60 -6.27
C SER A 107 -15.52 5.69 -5.29
N LEU A 108 -16.04 6.29 -4.22
CA LEU A 108 -17.00 5.60 -3.37
C LEU A 108 -18.39 5.47 -4.04
N SER A 109 -18.75 6.24 -5.07
CA SER A 109 -19.95 5.91 -5.86
C SER A 109 -19.81 4.63 -6.71
N GLY A 110 -18.60 4.06 -6.81
CA GLY A 110 -18.30 2.90 -7.64
C GLY A 110 -17.87 3.25 -9.06
N ASP A 111 -17.68 4.54 -9.35
CA ASP A 111 -17.24 5.03 -10.65
C ASP A 111 -15.73 4.84 -10.83
N LEU A 112 -15.33 4.42 -12.04
CA LEU A 112 -13.93 4.37 -12.42
C LEU A 112 -13.44 5.78 -12.74
N ILE A 113 -12.52 6.30 -11.93
CA ILE A 113 -11.92 7.62 -12.09
C ILE A 113 -10.75 7.56 -13.08
N LEU A 114 -9.87 6.58 -12.92
CA LEU A 114 -8.65 6.44 -13.72
C LEU A 114 -8.38 4.96 -13.97
N LYS A 115 -7.93 4.64 -15.19
CA LYS A 115 -7.31 3.35 -15.55
C LYS A 115 -6.05 3.60 -16.35
N GLN A 116 -4.91 3.15 -15.84
CA GLN A 116 -3.61 3.37 -16.50
C GLN A 116 -2.68 2.18 -16.33
N MET A 117 -2.06 1.73 -17.43
CA MET A 117 -0.99 0.74 -17.39
C MET A 117 0.29 1.39 -16.83
N ILE A 118 0.84 0.82 -15.75
CA ILE A 118 2.11 1.28 -15.15
C ILE A 118 3.29 0.54 -15.79
N HIS A 119 3.25 -0.79 -15.79
CA HIS A 119 4.23 -1.66 -16.41
C HIS A 119 3.61 -3.04 -16.59
N PRO A 120 3.91 -3.80 -17.66
CA PRO A 120 3.39 -5.15 -17.81
C PRO A 120 3.73 -6.06 -16.62
N GLY A 121 2.74 -6.76 -16.09
CA GLY A 121 2.91 -7.72 -15.01
C GLY A 121 2.21 -7.32 -13.70
N ARG A 122 2.23 -8.23 -12.73
CA ARG A 122 1.44 -8.07 -11.51
C ARG A 122 1.88 -6.89 -10.65
N ILE A 123 0.94 -6.03 -10.27
CA ILE A 123 1.16 -5.09 -9.17
C ILE A 123 1.13 -5.87 -7.86
N LEU A 124 2.24 -5.86 -7.13
CA LEU A 124 2.40 -6.56 -5.86
C LEU A 124 1.78 -5.77 -4.72
N LYS A 125 2.02 -4.45 -4.70
CA LYS A 125 1.49 -3.58 -3.67
C LYS A 125 1.45 -2.11 -4.09
N ILE A 126 0.47 -1.39 -3.56
CA ILE A 126 0.34 0.06 -3.62
C ILE A 126 0.60 0.59 -2.21
N ARG A 127 1.32 1.69 -2.09
CA ARG A 127 1.57 2.35 -0.81
C ARG A 127 1.31 3.84 -0.94
N VAL A 128 0.60 4.38 0.04
CA VAL A 128 0.34 5.82 0.17
C VAL A 128 1.25 6.37 1.27
N HIS A 129 2.12 7.31 0.91
CA HIS A 129 2.95 8.04 1.86
C HIS A 129 2.41 9.46 2.00
N GLY A 130 1.87 9.79 3.17
CA GLY A 130 1.30 11.10 3.46
C GLY A 130 2.32 12.10 3.99
N SER A 131 1.90 13.35 4.20
CA SER A 131 2.77 14.41 4.70
C SER A 131 3.37 14.06 6.07
N LYS A 132 4.68 14.28 6.19
CA LYS A 132 5.40 14.16 7.46
C LYS A 132 5.00 15.33 8.36
N ARG A 133 4.26 15.06 9.44
CA ARG A 133 4.05 16.03 10.55
C ARG A 133 5.33 16.26 11.40
N ASP A 134 6.46 15.69 11.00
CA ASP A 134 7.74 15.87 11.70
C ASP A 134 8.44 17.15 11.20
N LEU A 135 8.41 18.16 12.06
CA LEU A 135 9.17 19.41 11.97
C LEU A 135 10.67 19.14 11.81
N SER A 136 11.15 19.09 10.57
CA SER A 136 12.50 19.55 10.17
C SER A 136 12.59 19.58 8.65
N HIS A 137 12.76 20.78 8.11
CA HIS A 137 13.11 21.14 6.74
C HIS A 137 12.96 20.05 5.65
N GLY A 138 11.83 20.07 4.94
CA GLY A 138 11.65 19.32 3.70
C GLY A 138 10.20 19.40 3.23
N SER A 139 9.98 19.67 1.94
CA SER A 139 8.66 19.62 1.29
C SER A 139 7.92 18.33 1.66
N SER A 140 6.61 18.41 1.92
CA SER A 140 5.74 17.24 2.08
C SER A 140 5.91 16.32 0.86
N LEU A 141 6.50 15.14 1.08
CA LEU A 141 6.71 14.12 0.04
C LEU A 141 5.48 13.22 -0.03
N GLU A 142 4.33 13.81 -0.27
CA GLU A 142 3.12 13.03 -0.53
C GLU A 142 3.32 12.28 -1.85
N GLU A 143 3.12 10.97 -1.81
CA GLU A 143 3.30 10.12 -2.98
C GLU A 143 2.49 8.83 -2.88
N VAL A 144 2.21 8.27 -4.04
CA VAL A 144 1.78 6.87 -4.17
C VAL A 144 2.88 6.11 -4.88
N SER A 145 3.33 5.02 -4.25
CA SER A 145 4.29 4.11 -4.87
C SER A 145 3.64 2.77 -5.22
N VAL A 146 4.04 2.22 -6.36
CA VAL A 146 3.56 0.95 -6.90
C VAL A 146 4.75 0.00 -7.01
N ALA A 147 4.71 -1.10 -6.27
CA ALA A 147 5.72 -2.16 -6.29
C ALA A 147 5.29 -3.29 -7.23
N MET A 148 6.21 -3.72 -8.09
CA MET A 148 6.04 -4.80 -9.06
C MET A 148 7.32 -5.64 -9.10
N PRO A 149 7.32 -6.88 -9.64
CA PRO A 149 8.51 -7.71 -9.68
C PRO A 149 9.67 -7.02 -10.42
N GLY A 150 10.67 -6.54 -9.67
CA GLY A 150 11.84 -5.85 -10.22
C GLY A 150 11.60 -4.41 -10.69
N VAL A 151 10.42 -3.85 -10.43
CA VAL A 151 10.03 -2.50 -10.85
C VAL A 151 9.37 -1.75 -9.69
N ILE A 152 9.73 -0.48 -9.52
CA ILE A 152 9.02 0.43 -8.63
C ILE A 152 8.60 1.66 -9.41
N ALA A 153 7.35 2.08 -9.23
CA ALA A 153 6.84 3.33 -9.78
C ALA A 153 6.44 4.29 -8.67
N ARG A 154 6.55 5.59 -8.94
CA ARG A 154 6.17 6.68 -8.05
C ARG A 154 5.28 7.64 -8.80
N ILE A 155 4.19 8.01 -8.16
CA ILE A 155 3.30 9.07 -8.58
C ILE A 155 3.37 10.16 -7.50
N GLU A 156 3.60 11.41 -7.91
CA GLU A 156 3.63 12.53 -6.99
C GLU A 156 2.23 12.85 -6.45
N GLY A 157 2.14 13.20 -5.17
CA GLY A 157 0.87 13.45 -4.49
C GLY A 157 0.06 14.58 -5.15
N SER A 158 0.73 15.63 -5.62
CA SER A 158 0.10 16.75 -6.33
C SER A 158 -0.56 16.32 -7.64
N ASP A 159 0.05 15.41 -8.39
CA ASP A 159 -0.51 14.92 -9.66
C ASP A 159 -1.81 14.15 -9.43
N ILE A 160 -1.84 13.31 -8.39
CA ILE A 160 -3.05 12.57 -8.00
C ILE A 160 -4.11 13.53 -7.48
N GLN A 161 -3.73 14.47 -6.60
CA GLN A 161 -4.63 15.47 -6.06
C GLN A 161 -5.31 16.28 -7.15
N ASN A 162 -4.55 16.79 -8.12
CA ASN A 162 -5.09 17.53 -9.26
C ASN A 162 -6.06 16.69 -10.07
N THR A 163 -5.70 15.42 -10.36
CA THR A 163 -6.55 14.48 -11.10
C THR A 163 -7.87 14.23 -10.38
N LEU A 164 -7.82 13.98 -9.06
CA LEU A 164 -9.01 13.73 -8.25
C LEU A 164 -9.90 14.97 -8.15
N GLN A 165 -9.31 16.14 -7.82
CA GLN A 165 -10.05 17.38 -7.67
C GLN A 165 -10.79 17.75 -8.96
N LYS A 166 -10.10 17.64 -10.10
CA LYS A 166 -10.71 17.87 -11.42
C LYS A 166 -11.88 16.93 -11.67
N TRP A 167 -11.70 15.62 -11.46
CA TRP A 167 -12.77 14.64 -11.65
C TRP A 167 -13.99 14.92 -10.77
N PHE A 168 -13.80 15.24 -9.48
CA PHE A 168 -14.91 15.55 -8.58
C PHE A 168 -15.61 16.86 -8.93
N GLN A 169 -14.88 17.87 -9.40
CA GLN A 169 -15.48 19.12 -9.92
C GLN A 169 -16.33 18.86 -11.16
N GLU A 170 -15.83 18.10 -12.13
CA GLU A 170 -16.55 17.73 -13.36
C GLU A 170 -17.76 16.83 -13.08
N SER A 171 -17.63 15.86 -12.17
CA SER A 171 -18.75 15.01 -11.77
C SER A 171 -19.85 15.80 -11.05
N ASN A 172 -19.50 16.75 -10.19
CA ASN A 172 -20.46 17.66 -9.57
C ASN A 172 -21.14 18.57 -10.62
N ALA A 173 -20.40 19.10 -11.58
CA ALA A 173 -20.97 19.92 -12.66
C ALA A 173 -21.97 19.12 -13.51
N ARG A 174 -21.64 17.87 -13.88
CA ARG A 174 -22.52 16.96 -14.62
C ARG A 174 -23.81 16.61 -13.86
N PHE A 175 -23.74 16.54 -12.54
CA PHE A 175 -24.91 16.32 -11.69
C PHE A 175 -25.89 17.52 -11.75
N TRP A 176 -25.37 18.75 -11.77
CA TRP A 176 -26.20 19.97 -11.77
C TRP A 176 -26.65 20.44 -13.16
N ASP A 177 -25.93 20.11 -14.23
CA ASP A 177 -26.33 20.42 -15.62
C ASP A 177 -26.32 19.18 -16.54
N PRO A 178 -27.39 18.38 -16.53
CA PRO A 178 -27.51 17.18 -17.36
C PRO A 178 -27.61 17.45 -18.87
N LYS A 179 -27.89 18.70 -19.29
CA LYS A 179 -28.13 19.05 -20.71
C LYS A 179 -26.84 19.18 -21.52
N SER A 180 -25.69 19.25 -20.86
CA SER A 180 -24.36 19.22 -21.48
C SER A 180 -23.99 17.85 -22.08
N GLN A 181 -24.70 16.78 -21.72
CA GLN A 181 -24.42 15.40 -22.16
C GLN A 181 -24.56 15.16 -23.68
N GLN A 182 -25.31 16.00 -24.41
CA GLN A 182 -25.56 15.78 -25.84
C GLN A 182 -24.48 16.33 -26.78
N GLN A 183 -23.60 17.23 -26.31
CA GLN A 183 -22.54 17.81 -27.15
C GLN A 183 -21.17 17.11 -26.99
N ASP A 184 -20.89 16.52 -25.83
CA ASP A 184 -19.54 15.96 -25.53
C ASP A 184 -19.38 14.46 -25.85
N MET A 185 -20.46 13.75 -26.19
CA MET A 185 -20.41 12.31 -26.51
C MET A 185 -19.63 11.98 -27.80
N ASN A 186 -19.38 12.96 -28.68
CA ASN A 186 -18.66 12.73 -29.93
C ASN A 186 -17.15 13.01 -29.87
N ASP A 187 -16.65 13.72 -28.84
CA ASP A 187 -15.21 14.10 -28.74
C ASP A 187 -14.47 13.45 -27.55
N SER A 188 -15.17 12.75 -26.66
CA SER A 188 -14.66 12.26 -25.36
C SER A 188 -13.79 10.98 -25.43
N GLU A 189 -13.86 10.19 -26.50
CA GLU A 189 -13.13 8.89 -26.57
C GLU A 189 -11.60 9.00 -26.62
N ASN A 190 -11.01 10.20 -26.77
CA ASN A 190 -9.59 10.33 -27.12
C ASN A 190 -8.69 11.14 -26.16
N SER A 191 -9.13 11.50 -24.96
CA SER A 191 -8.21 12.08 -23.96
C SER A 191 -8.51 11.68 -22.53
N VAL A 192 -8.49 10.36 -22.24
CA VAL A 192 -8.34 9.91 -20.85
C VAL A 192 -7.03 10.49 -20.31
N GLU A 193 -7.16 11.44 -19.41
CA GLU A 193 -6.04 12.17 -18.81
C GLU A 193 -5.08 11.17 -18.14
N LYS A 194 -3.81 11.24 -18.52
CA LYS A 194 -2.80 10.29 -18.04
C LYS A 194 -2.09 10.89 -16.83
N LEU A 195 -2.10 10.14 -15.74
CA LEU A 195 -1.35 10.48 -14.55
C LEU A 195 0.14 10.41 -14.85
N ALA A 196 0.88 11.46 -14.48
CA ALA A 196 2.33 11.46 -14.59
C ALA A 196 2.93 10.53 -13.54
N TYR A 197 3.90 9.70 -13.93
CA TYR A 197 4.60 8.83 -13.00
C TYR A 197 6.03 8.56 -13.46
N GLN A 198 6.87 8.17 -12.50
CA GLN A 198 8.25 7.77 -12.72
C GLN A 198 8.40 6.28 -12.41
N VAL A 199 9.29 5.59 -13.14
CA VAL A 199 9.51 4.15 -13.00
C VAL A 199 10.99 3.85 -12.97
N TRP A 200 11.39 2.95 -12.08
CA TRP A 200 12.76 2.48 -11.93
C TRP A 200 12.84 0.95 -11.98
N ASN A 201 13.93 0.46 -12.56
CA ASN A 201 14.29 -0.95 -12.51
C ASN A 201 15.11 -1.23 -11.26
N VAL A 202 14.61 -2.11 -10.40
CA VAL A 202 15.24 -2.53 -9.14
C VAL A 202 15.53 -4.04 -9.12
N SER A 203 15.72 -4.65 -10.30
CA SER A 203 15.87 -6.10 -10.45
C SER A 203 17.30 -6.63 -10.36
N LYS A 204 18.31 -5.77 -10.10
CA LYS A 204 19.72 -6.18 -10.05
C LYS A 204 19.99 -7.37 -9.13
N TYR A 205 19.27 -7.44 -8.01
CA TYR A 205 19.41 -8.50 -7.01
C TYR A 205 18.22 -9.45 -6.99
N GLY A 206 17.59 -9.66 -8.16
CA GLY A 206 16.44 -10.56 -8.30
C GLY A 206 15.10 -9.86 -8.29
N ALA A 207 14.04 -10.63 -8.49
CA ALA A 207 12.68 -10.15 -8.35
C ALA A 207 12.36 -9.89 -6.87
N CYS A 208 11.64 -8.80 -6.59
CA CYS A 208 11.18 -8.48 -5.25
C CYS A 208 9.81 -9.10 -4.96
N ALA A 209 9.62 -9.54 -3.72
CA ALA A 209 8.33 -9.91 -3.14
C ALA A 209 7.58 -8.68 -2.60
N ASP A 210 8.34 -7.67 -2.15
CA ASP A 210 7.81 -6.38 -1.69
C ASP A 210 8.87 -5.28 -1.87
N ALA A 211 8.43 -4.03 -1.99
CA ALA A 211 9.29 -2.87 -2.15
C ALA A 211 8.64 -1.59 -1.63
N ALA A 212 9.47 -0.63 -1.22
CA ALA A 212 9.02 0.69 -0.80
C ALA A 212 10.09 1.76 -1.04
N ILE A 213 9.65 2.99 -1.31
CA ILE A 213 10.48 4.18 -1.25
C ILE A 213 10.54 4.62 0.21
N THR A 214 11.73 4.73 0.79
CA THR A 214 11.92 5.00 2.23
C THR A 214 12.12 6.48 2.54
N GLY A 215 12.50 7.28 1.54
CA GLY A 215 12.67 8.72 1.66
C GLY A 215 13.68 9.29 0.67
N VAL A 216 13.92 10.60 0.79
CA VAL A 216 14.90 11.33 -0.02
C VAL A 216 16.32 11.01 0.44
N MET A 217 17.23 10.90 -0.51
CA MET A 217 18.66 10.77 -0.29
C MET A 217 19.40 12.05 -0.69
N PRO A 218 20.52 12.37 -0.03
CA PRO A 218 21.43 13.39 -0.54
C PRO A 218 22.04 12.95 -1.89
N PRO A 219 22.41 13.92 -2.76
CA PRO A 219 23.07 13.61 -4.02
C PRO A 219 24.38 12.83 -3.80
N PRO A 220 24.85 12.05 -4.79
CA PRO A 220 26.16 11.42 -4.69
C PRO A 220 27.25 12.47 -4.49
N LEU A 221 28.31 12.12 -3.76
CA LEU A 221 29.38 13.06 -3.40
C LEU A 221 29.98 13.78 -4.63
N MET A 222 30.03 13.10 -5.77
CA MET A 222 30.59 13.61 -7.03
C MET A 222 29.58 14.35 -7.92
N GLU A 223 28.30 14.43 -7.53
CA GLU A 223 27.20 15.02 -8.30
C GLU A 223 26.58 16.22 -7.56
N LEU A 224 27.36 16.89 -6.69
CA LEU A 224 26.92 17.94 -5.75
C LEU A 224 26.28 19.18 -6.42
N GLN A 225 26.47 19.36 -7.73
CA GLN A 225 25.89 20.48 -8.50
C GLN A 225 24.60 20.13 -9.26
N SER A 226 24.07 18.91 -9.13
CA SER A 226 22.82 18.54 -9.79
C SER A 226 21.61 19.06 -9.01
N SER A 227 20.62 19.62 -9.72
CA SER A 227 19.29 19.94 -9.16
C SER A 227 18.40 18.70 -9.00
N GLU A 228 18.93 17.50 -9.25
CA GLU A 228 18.20 16.24 -9.17
C GLU A 228 17.87 15.82 -7.75
N ARG A 229 16.63 15.35 -7.56
CA ARG A 229 16.23 14.65 -6.34
C ARG A 229 16.57 13.17 -6.46
N TYR A 230 17.01 12.62 -5.34
CA TYR A 230 17.30 11.20 -5.21
C TYR A 230 16.41 10.59 -4.14
N PHE A 231 15.98 9.35 -4.36
CA PHE A 231 15.21 8.59 -3.38
C PHE A 231 15.94 7.29 -3.02
N CYS A 232 15.69 6.80 -1.81
CA CYS A 232 16.10 5.47 -1.41
C CYS A 232 14.91 4.52 -1.61
N ALA A 233 15.13 3.41 -2.30
CA ALA A 233 14.20 2.30 -2.35
C ALA A 233 14.80 1.08 -1.67
N VAL A 234 13.97 0.39 -0.89
CA VAL A 234 14.29 -0.91 -0.29
C VAL A 234 13.38 -1.96 -0.92
N THR A 235 13.98 -3.07 -1.32
CA THR A 235 13.28 -4.24 -1.84
C THR A 235 13.61 -5.46 -0.97
N VAL A 236 12.67 -6.40 -0.88
CA VAL A 236 12.87 -7.70 -0.21
C VAL A 236 12.46 -8.80 -1.17
N GLY A 237 13.17 -9.93 -1.19
CA GLY A 237 12.87 -11.00 -2.13
C GLY A 237 13.67 -12.27 -1.91
N GLU A 238 13.62 -13.15 -2.91
CA GLU A 238 14.21 -14.48 -2.87
C GLU A 238 15.74 -14.49 -2.89
N ASP A 239 16.32 -13.80 -3.87
CA ASP A 239 17.78 -13.80 -4.09
C ASP A 239 18.53 -12.94 -3.06
N ALA A 240 17.87 -11.91 -2.56
CA ALA A 240 18.37 -11.05 -1.49
C ALA A 240 17.22 -10.71 -0.53
N VAL A 241 17.43 -11.02 0.76
CA VAL A 241 16.45 -10.74 1.82
C VAL A 241 16.16 -9.24 1.88
N ILE A 242 17.19 -8.42 1.69
CA ILE A 242 17.10 -6.96 1.61
C ILE A 242 18.00 -6.48 0.49
N SER A 243 17.52 -5.56 -0.34
CA SER A 243 18.35 -4.77 -1.24
C SER A 243 17.96 -3.31 -1.19
N ALA A 244 18.91 -2.42 -1.40
CA ALA A 244 18.68 -0.99 -1.42
C ALA A 244 19.21 -0.35 -2.70
N PHE A 245 18.49 0.65 -3.18
CA PHE A 245 18.76 1.36 -4.43
C PHE A 245 18.61 2.86 -4.23
N ARG A 246 19.43 3.62 -4.94
CA ARG A 246 19.27 5.04 -5.14
C ARG A 246 18.55 5.27 -6.46
N LEU A 247 17.40 5.92 -6.39
CA LEU A 247 16.56 6.28 -7.52
C LEU A 247 16.84 7.74 -7.90
N SER A 248 17.19 8.03 -9.14
CA SER A 248 17.30 9.40 -9.66
C SER A 248 15.99 9.80 -10.32
N GLU A 249 15.59 11.06 -10.14
CA GLU A 249 14.45 11.66 -10.83
C GLU A 249 14.70 11.89 -12.34
N ASP A 250 15.96 11.95 -12.76
CA ASP A 250 16.33 12.27 -14.13
C ASP A 250 15.98 11.14 -15.12
N LYS A 251 15.32 11.55 -16.20
CA LYS A 251 14.95 10.70 -17.35
C LYS A 251 16.09 10.59 -18.37
N SER A 252 17.11 11.45 -18.31
CA SER A 252 18.09 11.63 -19.39
C SER A 252 19.17 10.54 -19.49
N ARG A 253 19.30 9.64 -18.51
CA ARG A 253 20.38 8.64 -18.49
C ARG A 253 19.99 7.29 -17.90
N SER A 254 19.13 6.55 -18.60
CA SER A 254 19.05 5.09 -18.41
C SER A 254 19.82 4.38 -19.51
N LEU A 255 21.16 4.35 -19.37
CA LEU A 255 22.03 3.52 -20.21
C LEU A 255 21.80 2.01 -19.98
N VAL A 256 20.93 1.63 -19.05
CA VAL A 256 20.59 0.23 -18.70
C VAL A 256 19.20 -0.17 -19.23
N GLY A 257 18.37 0.78 -19.69
CA GLY A 257 17.01 0.51 -20.18
C GLY A 257 16.92 -0.07 -21.60
N ALA A 258 18.00 -0.02 -22.40
CA ALA A 258 17.98 -0.51 -23.78
C ALA A 258 18.15 -2.04 -23.92
N ILE A 259 18.54 -2.76 -22.86
CA ILE A 259 18.87 -4.20 -22.94
C ILE A 259 17.77 -5.11 -22.37
N LEU A 260 16.77 -4.59 -21.66
CA LEU A 260 15.74 -5.43 -21.01
C LEU A 260 14.42 -5.59 -21.80
N SER A 261 14.30 -5.02 -23.00
CA SER A 261 13.15 -5.27 -23.89
C SER A 261 13.22 -6.62 -24.64
N LYS A 262 14.22 -7.48 -24.36
CA LYS A 262 14.43 -8.74 -25.10
C LYS A 262 14.44 -10.02 -24.26
N VAL A 263 14.06 -9.97 -22.99
CA VAL A 263 13.89 -11.20 -22.19
C VAL A 263 12.48 -11.24 -21.63
N VAL A 264 11.53 -11.51 -22.51
CA VAL A 264 10.23 -12.05 -22.11
C VAL A 264 10.51 -13.48 -21.64
N PRO A 265 10.23 -13.86 -20.39
CA PRO A 265 10.16 -15.26 -20.03
C PRO A 265 9.08 -15.90 -20.91
N ALA A 266 9.48 -16.78 -21.80
CA ALA A 266 8.60 -17.53 -22.68
C ALA A 266 7.78 -18.55 -21.89
N THR A 267 6.88 -18.08 -21.02
CA THR A 267 5.83 -18.90 -20.38
C THR A 267 4.63 -17.99 -20.03
N PHE A 268 4.07 -17.31 -21.02
CA PHE A 268 2.65 -16.96 -20.97
C PHE A 268 1.97 -17.64 -22.15
N SER A 269 1.23 -18.68 -21.81
CA SER A 269 0.38 -19.47 -22.67
C SER A 269 -0.59 -18.57 -23.44
N THR A 270 -0.32 -18.41 -24.73
CA THR A 270 -1.33 -18.16 -25.75
C THR A 270 -2.32 -19.33 -25.76
N ILE A 271 -3.37 -19.27 -24.96
CA ILE A 271 -4.63 -19.90 -25.37
C ILE A 271 -5.33 -18.88 -26.25
N ALA A 272 -4.87 -18.84 -27.50
CA ALA A 272 -5.65 -18.30 -28.58
C ALA A 272 -6.94 -19.14 -28.66
N SER A 273 -8.07 -18.44 -28.63
CA SER A 273 -9.38 -18.99 -28.96
C SER A 273 -9.32 -19.57 -30.38
N PHE A 274 -9.18 -20.89 -30.50
CA PHE A 274 -9.40 -21.61 -31.74
C PHE A 274 -10.91 -21.76 -31.93
N SER A 275 -11.52 -20.85 -32.67
CA SER A 275 -12.80 -21.11 -33.32
C SER A 275 -13.03 -20.14 -34.48
N LYS A 276 -13.01 -20.73 -35.68
CA LYS A 276 -13.57 -20.26 -36.96
C LYS A 276 -12.77 -19.20 -37.72
N MET A 277 -11.94 -19.68 -38.65
CA MET A 277 -11.93 -19.13 -40.00
C MET A 277 -11.65 -20.23 -41.03
N ILE A 278 -12.72 -20.75 -41.64
CA ILE A 278 -12.68 -21.18 -43.03
C ILE A 278 -13.31 -20.02 -43.82
N TRP A 279 -12.67 -19.66 -44.94
CA TRP A 279 -13.04 -18.64 -45.95
C TRP A 279 -12.38 -17.26 -45.86
N ARG A 280 -11.16 -17.25 -46.41
CA ARG A 280 -10.61 -16.32 -47.42
C ARG A 280 -11.38 -15.00 -47.69
N SER A 281 -10.85 -13.90 -47.17
CA SER A 281 -10.66 -12.62 -47.89
C SER A 281 -9.71 -11.75 -47.05
N GLU A 282 -8.61 -11.25 -47.64
CA GLU A 282 -7.77 -10.23 -46.99
C GLU A 282 -8.56 -8.92 -46.82
N PRO A 283 -8.42 -8.30 -45.64
CA PRO A 283 -8.20 -6.86 -45.63
C PRO A 283 -6.99 -6.48 -44.77
N LYS A 284 -6.26 -5.48 -45.28
CA LYS A 284 -5.12 -4.76 -44.69
C LYS A 284 -5.08 -4.82 -43.17
N THR A 285 -4.09 -5.52 -42.62
CA THR A 285 -3.75 -5.44 -41.20
C THR A 285 -3.27 -4.03 -40.90
N SER A 286 -4.12 -3.20 -40.29
CA SER A 286 -3.69 -2.01 -39.58
C SER A 286 -2.80 -2.48 -38.43
N LYS A 287 -1.50 -2.19 -38.54
CA LYS A 287 -0.58 -2.33 -37.41
C LYS A 287 -1.12 -1.45 -36.29
N LYS A 288 -1.64 -2.05 -35.21
CA LYS A 288 -1.79 -1.34 -33.94
C LYS A 288 -0.41 -0.73 -33.64
N PRO A 289 -0.31 0.57 -33.32
CA PRO A 289 0.97 1.15 -32.98
C PRO A 289 1.47 0.43 -31.72
N ASP A 290 2.65 -0.18 -31.83
CA ASP A 290 3.40 -0.63 -30.65
C ASP A 290 3.46 0.54 -29.69
N ALA A 291 2.84 0.39 -28.52
CA ALA A 291 2.91 1.39 -27.47
C ALA A 291 4.39 1.58 -27.11
N LYS A 292 4.95 2.77 -27.42
CA LYS A 292 6.32 3.12 -27.06
C LYS A 292 6.49 2.86 -25.55
N GLY A 293 7.28 1.84 -25.20
CA GLY A 293 7.56 1.51 -23.81
C GLY A 293 8.14 2.72 -23.08
N GLN A 294 7.62 3.01 -21.88
CA GLN A 294 8.11 4.11 -21.08
C GLN A 294 9.57 3.89 -20.68
N ALA A 295 10.40 4.93 -20.85
CA ALA A 295 11.79 4.86 -20.43
C ALA A 295 11.89 4.85 -18.90
N PHE A 296 12.65 3.89 -18.37
CA PHE A 296 12.99 3.83 -16.95
C PHE A 296 13.94 4.96 -16.58
N ALA A 297 13.74 5.57 -15.41
CA ALA A 297 14.72 6.44 -14.79
C ALA A 297 15.86 5.61 -14.15
N ARG A 298 16.98 6.27 -13.83
CA ARG A 298 18.18 5.58 -13.33
C ARG A 298 17.98 5.08 -11.90
N ALA A 299 18.22 3.79 -11.69
CA ALA A 299 18.35 3.19 -10.36
C ALA A 299 19.76 2.62 -10.18
N SER A 300 20.45 3.10 -9.15
CA SER A 300 21.81 2.66 -8.81
C SER A 300 21.76 1.80 -7.54
N PRO A 301 22.28 0.58 -7.55
CA PRO A 301 22.31 -0.28 -6.37
C PRO A 301 23.21 0.32 -5.28
N LEU A 302 22.78 0.24 -4.02
CA LEU A 302 23.53 0.71 -2.87
C LEU A 302 24.13 -0.44 -2.08
N THR A 303 23.30 -1.37 -1.63
CA THR A 303 23.72 -2.54 -0.85
C THR A 303 22.71 -3.68 -1.00
N CYS A 304 23.12 -4.89 -0.62
CA CYS A 304 22.25 -6.05 -0.52
C CYS A 304 22.66 -6.95 0.65
N LEU A 305 21.68 -7.53 1.32
CA LEU A 305 21.85 -8.59 2.30
C LEU A 305 21.34 -9.91 1.70
N LYS A 306 22.28 -10.79 1.38
CA LYS A 306 22.00 -12.18 0.97
C LYS A 306 22.14 -13.08 2.19
N ASP A 307 21.14 -13.91 2.46
CA ASP A 307 21.11 -14.80 3.64
C ASP A 307 20.39 -16.10 3.28
N HIS A 308 20.93 -16.83 2.30
CA HIS A 308 20.39 -18.12 1.88
C HIS A 308 20.41 -19.12 3.05
N PRO A 309 19.36 -19.92 3.29
CA PRO A 309 18.18 -20.16 2.43
C PRO A 309 16.99 -19.23 2.66
N ARG A 310 17.17 -18.10 3.34
CA ARG A 310 16.07 -17.21 3.71
C ARG A 310 15.75 -16.24 2.58
N LYS A 311 14.45 -16.00 2.43
CA LYS A 311 13.86 -15.10 1.45
C LYS A 311 13.12 -14.00 2.20
N GLY A 312 13.30 -12.74 1.79
CA GLY A 312 12.51 -11.63 2.31
C GLY A 312 11.09 -11.70 1.75
N GLU A 313 10.08 -11.54 2.60
CA GLU A 313 8.67 -11.74 2.22
C GLU A 313 7.84 -10.46 2.30
N LYS A 314 7.96 -9.69 3.39
CA LYS A 314 7.14 -8.50 3.64
C LYS A 314 7.97 -7.35 4.15
N LEU A 315 7.61 -6.14 3.75
CA LEU A 315 8.26 -4.90 4.14
C LEU A 315 7.23 -3.89 4.68
N THR A 316 7.37 -3.51 5.95
CA THR A 316 6.56 -2.46 6.58
C THR A 316 7.44 -1.29 6.96
N LEU A 317 7.10 -0.07 6.54
CA LEU A 317 7.81 1.16 6.91
C LEU A 317 7.21 1.82 8.15
N SER A 318 8.05 2.47 8.96
CA SER A 318 7.57 3.42 9.98
C SER A 318 7.01 4.68 9.30
N PRO A 319 6.14 5.45 9.98
CA PRO A 319 5.57 6.68 9.39
C PRO A 319 6.61 7.65 8.85
N SER A 320 7.73 7.81 9.57
CA SER A 320 8.84 8.69 9.16
C SER A 320 9.70 8.12 8.03
N GLY A 321 9.52 6.85 7.67
CA GLY A 321 10.33 6.11 6.71
C GLY A 321 11.72 5.72 7.21
N THR A 322 12.11 6.10 8.43
CA THR A 322 13.46 5.89 8.99
C THR A 322 13.73 4.46 9.50
N LEU A 323 12.66 3.67 9.66
CA LEU A 323 12.70 2.27 10.05
C LEU A 323 11.90 1.42 9.07
N ALA A 324 12.33 0.20 8.88
CA ALA A 324 11.55 -0.82 8.20
C ALA A 324 11.60 -2.15 8.95
N ALA A 325 10.44 -2.79 9.13
CA ALA A 325 10.34 -4.15 9.62
C ALA A 325 10.21 -5.11 8.43
N ILE A 326 11.07 -6.13 8.39
CA ILE A 326 11.17 -7.08 7.28
C ILE A 326 11.00 -8.49 7.83
N THR A 327 10.02 -9.23 7.31
CA THR A 327 9.82 -10.64 7.66
C THR A 327 10.49 -11.54 6.64
N ASP A 328 11.06 -12.66 7.09
CA ASP A 328 11.63 -13.68 6.21
C ASP A 328 10.89 -15.03 6.27
N SER A 329 11.17 -15.86 5.27
CA SER A 329 10.54 -17.17 5.07
C SER A 329 10.81 -18.21 6.16
N LEU A 330 11.81 -18.00 7.02
CA LEU A 330 12.14 -18.91 8.12
C LEU A 330 11.76 -18.36 9.50
N GLY A 331 10.99 -17.27 9.55
CA GLY A 331 10.43 -16.73 10.79
C GLY A 331 11.38 -15.83 11.58
N ARG A 332 12.25 -15.09 10.89
CA ARG A 332 12.92 -13.93 11.47
C ARG A 332 12.21 -12.63 11.09
N ILE A 333 12.37 -11.64 11.95
CA ILE A 333 11.95 -10.26 11.69
C ILE A 333 13.20 -9.38 11.87
N LEU A 334 13.56 -8.63 10.85
CA LEU A 334 14.69 -7.70 10.85
C LEU A 334 14.14 -6.27 10.96
N LEU A 335 14.71 -5.47 11.86
CA LEU A 335 14.48 -4.02 11.90
C LEU A 335 15.65 -3.34 11.18
N LEU A 336 15.37 -2.75 10.02
CA LEU A 336 16.32 -2.01 9.20
C LEU A 336 16.24 -0.52 9.55
N ASP A 337 17.38 0.10 9.81
CA ASP A 337 17.54 1.55 9.66
C ASP A 337 17.67 1.87 8.18
N THR A 338 16.73 2.64 7.63
CA THR A 338 16.66 2.90 6.19
C THR A 338 17.60 4.01 5.72
N GLN A 339 18.13 4.82 6.64
CA GLN A 339 19.11 5.86 6.34
C GLN A 339 20.52 5.29 6.33
N ALA A 340 20.86 4.52 7.37
CA ALA A 340 22.14 3.84 7.49
C ALA A 340 22.21 2.56 6.64
N LEU A 341 21.06 2.00 6.24
CA LEU A 341 20.93 0.72 5.54
C LEU A 341 21.53 -0.45 6.34
N VAL A 342 21.36 -0.43 7.66
CA VAL A 342 21.87 -1.44 8.60
C VAL A 342 20.74 -2.04 9.42
N VAL A 343 20.77 -3.37 9.62
CA VAL A 343 19.84 -4.05 10.53
C VAL A 343 20.23 -3.73 11.97
N VAL A 344 19.35 -3.03 12.69
CA VAL A 344 19.57 -2.57 14.08
C VAL A 344 18.95 -3.51 15.12
N ARG A 345 18.04 -4.41 14.72
CA ARG A 345 17.40 -5.37 15.63
C ARG A 345 16.88 -6.60 14.90
N LEU A 346 16.81 -7.74 15.61
CA LEU A 346 16.36 -9.02 15.09
C LEU A 346 15.46 -9.74 16.10
N TRP A 347 14.36 -10.34 15.62
CA TRP A 347 13.53 -11.30 16.35
C TRP A 347 13.52 -12.65 15.64
N LYS A 348 13.43 -13.76 16.40
CA LYS A 348 13.46 -15.14 15.87
C LYS A 348 12.25 -15.94 16.36
N GLY A 349 11.79 -16.88 15.53
CA GLY A 349 10.67 -17.76 15.86
C GLY A 349 9.30 -17.12 15.63
N TYR A 350 9.19 -16.25 14.62
CA TYR A 350 7.98 -15.53 14.22
C TYR A 350 7.61 -15.86 12.77
N ARG A 351 7.47 -17.16 12.46
CA ARG A 351 7.04 -17.61 11.12
C ARG A 351 5.63 -17.10 10.81
N ASP A 352 5.43 -16.67 9.56
CA ASP A 352 4.20 -16.09 9.04
C ASP A 352 3.77 -14.78 9.73
N ALA A 353 4.69 -14.10 10.41
CA ALA A 353 4.36 -12.88 11.13
C ALA A 353 3.96 -11.74 10.20
N ASN A 354 3.16 -10.82 10.75
CA ASN A 354 2.86 -9.53 10.15
C ASN A 354 3.26 -8.44 11.14
N CYS A 355 3.90 -7.39 10.63
CA CYS A 355 4.42 -6.31 11.45
C CYS A 355 3.75 -5.00 11.05
N LEU A 356 3.27 -4.24 12.03
CA LEU A 356 2.78 -2.87 11.85
C LEU A 356 3.40 -1.98 12.92
N PHE A 357 3.75 -0.75 12.55
CA PHE A 357 4.18 0.23 13.54
C PHE A 357 2.95 0.78 14.26
N MET A 358 3.10 1.12 15.53
CA MET A 358 2.07 1.79 16.32
C MET A 358 2.70 2.76 17.32
N GLU A 359 1.90 3.64 17.91
CA GLU A 359 2.35 4.57 18.94
C GLU A 359 1.65 4.31 20.26
N MET A 360 2.45 4.17 21.32
CA MET A 360 1.99 3.89 22.68
C MET A 360 2.25 5.10 23.55
N LEU A 361 1.25 5.50 24.34
CA LEU A 361 1.38 6.61 25.30
C LEU A 361 2.30 6.17 26.46
N VAL A 362 3.36 6.93 26.69
CA VAL A 362 4.40 6.62 27.69
C VAL A 362 4.15 7.34 29.01
N ASN A 363 3.58 8.55 28.97
CA ASN A 363 3.42 9.41 30.15
C ASN A 363 1.95 9.61 30.53
N ARG A 364 1.56 9.10 31.70
CA ARG A 364 0.39 9.59 32.44
C ARG A 364 0.69 9.93 33.90
N ASP A 365 1.78 9.38 34.45
CA ASP A 365 2.09 9.48 35.89
C ASP A 365 2.83 10.78 36.28
N THR A 366 3.32 11.58 35.32
CA THR A 366 3.92 12.91 35.58
C THR A 366 2.90 14.05 35.61
N ALA A 367 1.69 13.83 35.08
CA ALA A 367 0.61 14.83 35.09
C ALA A 367 -0.17 14.86 36.42
N SER A 368 -0.01 13.85 37.28
CA SER A 368 -0.64 13.80 38.61
C SER A 368 -0.01 14.74 39.64
N SER A 369 1.03 15.50 39.28
CA SER A 369 1.67 16.51 40.15
C SER A 369 1.26 17.95 39.85
N SER A 370 0.41 18.20 38.86
CA SER A 370 -0.14 19.53 38.57
C SER A 370 -1.66 19.49 38.58
N SER A 371 -2.26 20.37 39.37
CA SER A 371 -3.68 20.42 39.75
C SER A 371 -4.69 20.74 38.64
N ASN A 372 -4.37 20.54 37.35
CA ASN A 372 -5.25 20.85 36.20
C ASN A 372 -5.39 19.66 35.22
N SER A 373 -5.70 18.46 35.73
CA SER A 373 -5.63 17.19 34.98
C SER A 373 -6.86 16.81 34.13
N MET A 374 -7.83 17.70 33.91
CA MET A 374 -9.01 17.38 33.07
C MET A 374 -8.87 17.74 31.59
N ASP A 375 -7.98 18.67 31.21
CA ASP A 375 -7.91 19.20 29.82
C ASP A 375 -6.59 18.94 29.08
N TYR A 376 -5.75 18.00 29.53
CA TYR A 376 -4.49 17.70 28.84
C TYR A 376 -4.70 16.75 27.65
N GLU A 377 -4.66 17.28 26.43
CA GLU A 377 -4.55 16.47 25.21
C GLU A 377 -3.09 16.01 25.00
N PRO A 378 -2.82 14.70 24.90
CA PRO A 378 -1.46 14.21 24.70
C PRO A 378 -0.84 14.69 23.38
N ALA A 379 0.35 15.27 23.46
CA ALA A 379 1.13 15.69 22.31
C ALA A 379 1.93 14.51 21.72
N LYS A 380 2.46 14.67 20.50
CA LYS A 380 3.31 13.65 19.84
C LYS A 380 4.45 13.14 20.74
N ASN A 381 5.06 14.01 21.54
CA ASN A 381 6.18 13.67 22.42
C ASN A 381 5.80 12.75 23.58
N ASP A 382 4.51 12.61 23.89
CA ASP A 382 4.04 11.69 24.93
C ASP A 382 3.96 10.24 24.45
N TYR A 383 4.12 10.02 23.14
CA TYR A 383 4.07 8.71 22.52
C TYR A 383 5.46 8.17 22.21
N CYS A 384 5.61 6.85 22.33
CA CYS A 384 6.75 6.14 21.77
C CYS A 384 6.35 5.28 20.58
N LEU A 385 7.22 5.26 19.59
CA LEU A 385 7.09 4.36 18.45
C LEU A 385 7.34 2.92 18.90
N CYS A 386 6.41 2.04 18.52
CA CYS A 386 6.43 0.62 18.81
C CYS A 386 6.22 -0.19 17.52
N LEU A 387 6.60 -1.47 17.58
CA LEU A 387 6.31 -2.46 16.55
C LEU A 387 5.33 -3.49 17.13
N ALA A 388 4.14 -3.58 16.53
CA ALA A 388 3.19 -4.65 16.77
C ALA A 388 3.55 -5.83 15.86
N ILE A 389 3.95 -6.95 16.46
CA ILE A 389 4.29 -8.20 15.80
C ILE A 389 3.15 -9.18 16.01
N HIS A 390 2.32 -9.39 15.00
CA HIS A 390 1.34 -10.47 14.99
C HIS A 390 2.02 -11.77 14.58
N ALA A 391 1.92 -12.78 15.45
CA ALA A 391 2.47 -14.11 15.27
C ALA A 391 1.33 -15.14 15.20
N PRO A 392 0.74 -15.40 14.01
CA PRO A 392 -0.46 -16.22 13.87
C PRO A 392 -0.30 -17.63 14.45
N ARG A 393 0.85 -18.28 14.22
CA ARG A 393 1.15 -19.62 14.76
C ARG A 393 1.15 -19.70 16.28
N LYS A 394 1.42 -18.59 16.95
CA LYS A 394 1.43 -18.47 18.42
C LYS A 394 0.09 -17.97 18.96
N GLY A 395 -0.81 -17.47 18.11
CA GLY A 395 -2.07 -16.84 18.53
C GLY A 395 -1.86 -15.59 19.39
N ILE A 396 -0.81 -14.80 19.12
CA ILE A 396 -0.49 -13.60 19.88
C ILE A 396 -0.09 -12.41 18.99
N VAL A 397 -0.29 -11.21 19.53
CA VAL A 397 0.33 -9.96 19.10
C VAL A 397 1.26 -9.47 20.20
N GLU A 398 2.53 -9.23 19.87
CA GLU A 398 3.50 -8.64 20.79
C GLU A 398 3.82 -7.20 20.41
N ILE A 399 3.85 -6.31 21.41
CA ILE A 399 4.18 -4.89 21.21
C ILE A 399 5.59 -4.66 21.75
N TRP A 400 6.49 -4.20 20.88
CA TRP A 400 7.90 -3.95 21.20
C TRP A 400 8.24 -2.47 21.03
N GLN A 401 8.90 -1.86 22.01
CA GLN A 401 9.32 -0.47 21.91
C GLN A 401 10.53 -0.31 20.98
N MET A 402 10.48 0.67 20.08
CA MET A 402 11.58 1.00 19.16
C MET A 402 12.56 2.01 19.78
N ARG A 403 13.83 2.05 19.37
CA ARG A 403 14.52 1.08 18.48
C ARG A 403 15.03 -0.14 19.24
N THR A 404 15.56 0.05 20.45
CA THR A 404 16.18 -1.00 21.29
C THR A 404 15.39 -1.33 22.57
N GLY A 405 14.14 -0.87 22.69
CA GLY A 405 13.33 -1.02 23.91
C GLY A 405 12.76 -2.43 24.15
N ARG A 406 12.21 -2.65 25.35
CA ARG A 406 11.67 -3.97 25.77
C ARG A 406 10.36 -4.35 25.08
N ARG A 407 9.92 -5.60 25.25
CA ARG A 407 8.54 -6.00 24.97
C ARG A 407 7.62 -5.35 26.00
N LEU A 408 6.69 -4.54 25.54
CA LEU A 408 5.74 -3.82 26.39
C LEU A 408 4.53 -4.68 26.73
N ARG A 409 4.02 -5.47 25.77
CA ARG A 409 2.77 -6.22 25.94
C ARG A 409 2.72 -7.47 25.06
N THR A 410 1.95 -8.46 25.51
CA THR A 410 1.52 -9.61 24.71
C THR A 410 0.01 -9.73 24.82
N ILE A 411 -0.66 -9.73 23.67
CA ILE A 411 -2.12 -9.82 23.53
C ILE A 411 -2.43 -11.15 22.88
N ARG A 412 -3.38 -11.93 23.43
CA ARG A 412 -3.87 -13.13 22.75
C ARG A 412 -4.84 -12.72 21.65
N CYS A 413 -4.72 -13.34 20.48
CA CYS A 413 -5.65 -13.17 19.37
C CYS A 413 -6.17 -14.55 18.92
N SER A 414 -7.38 -14.58 18.36
CA SER A 414 -7.91 -15.82 17.79
C SER A 414 -7.13 -16.23 16.54
N LYS A 415 -7.20 -17.51 16.18
CA LYS A 415 -6.84 -17.94 14.83
C LYS A 415 -7.70 -17.19 13.81
N GLY A 416 -7.20 -17.02 12.60
CA GLY A 416 -7.91 -16.27 11.56
C GLY A 416 -7.97 -14.75 11.76
N SER A 417 -7.32 -14.20 12.79
CA SER A 417 -7.23 -12.74 12.99
C SER A 417 -6.23 -12.10 12.01
N LYS A 418 -6.48 -10.85 11.63
CA LYS A 418 -5.59 -10.04 10.77
C LYS A 418 -5.32 -8.68 11.41
N LEU A 419 -4.05 -8.27 11.42
CA LEU A 419 -3.69 -6.90 11.79
C LEU A 419 -3.86 -5.98 10.59
N LEU A 420 -4.44 -4.82 10.83
CA LEU A 420 -4.69 -3.77 9.85
C LEU A 420 -4.28 -2.42 10.42
N GLN A 421 -4.00 -1.46 9.56
CA GLN A 421 -3.67 -0.10 9.92
C GLN A 421 -4.30 0.84 8.90
N PRO A 422 -4.84 2.00 9.33
CA PRO A 422 -5.39 2.98 8.41
C PRO A 422 -4.33 3.47 7.43
N SER A 423 -4.73 3.69 6.18
CA SER A 423 -3.89 4.33 5.18
C SER A 423 -3.47 5.75 5.60
N SER A 424 -2.30 6.17 5.13
CA SER A 424 -1.84 7.56 5.28
C SER A 424 -2.81 8.54 4.61
N ARG A 425 -2.94 9.73 5.18
CA ARG A 425 -3.73 10.82 4.62
C ARG A 425 -2.85 11.86 3.93
N PHE A 426 -3.34 12.42 2.84
CA PHE A 426 -2.79 13.62 2.20
C PHE A 426 -3.45 14.87 2.80
N GLY A 427 -2.74 16.00 2.78
CA GLY A 427 -3.30 17.30 3.09
C GLY A 427 -3.59 17.58 4.57
N SER A 428 -3.22 16.67 5.51
CA SER A 428 -3.50 16.86 6.94
C SER A 428 -2.97 18.20 7.46
N SER A 429 -3.90 19.13 7.70
CA SER A 429 -3.61 20.48 8.20
C SER A 429 -2.93 20.44 9.56
N MET A 430 -1.99 21.37 9.77
CA MET A 430 -1.28 21.59 11.04
C MET A 430 -2.22 21.96 12.20
N VAL A 431 -3.48 22.29 11.91
CA VAL A 431 -4.50 22.70 12.90
C VAL A 431 -5.24 21.50 13.52
N SER A 432 -5.12 20.30 12.93
CA SER A 432 -5.80 19.10 13.45
C SER A 432 -5.06 18.48 14.65
N PRO A 433 -5.79 17.90 15.64
CA PRO A 433 -5.16 17.26 16.79
C PRO A 433 -4.25 16.10 16.37
N TYR A 434 -3.23 15.82 17.18
CA TYR A 434 -2.30 14.72 16.91
C TYR A 434 -3.03 13.38 17.03
N VAL A 435 -3.18 12.70 15.89
CA VAL A 435 -3.70 11.32 15.85
C VAL A 435 -2.51 10.34 15.89
N PRO A 436 -2.36 9.55 16.96
CA PRO A 436 -1.30 8.56 17.08
C PRO A 436 -1.47 7.43 16.08
N LEU A 437 -0.39 6.74 15.79
CA LEU A 437 -0.42 5.55 14.93
C LEU A 437 -1.16 4.38 15.59
N GLU A 438 -2.32 4.04 15.04
CA GLU A 438 -3.21 2.99 15.55
C GLU A 438 -3.07 1.69 14.75
N VAL A 439 -3.27 0.57 15.45
CA VAL A 439 -3.30 -0.77 14.86
C VAL A 439 -4.61 -1.45 15.25
N PHE A 440 -5.25 -2.04 14.27
CA PHE A 440 -6.55 -2.69 14.37
C PHE A 440 -6.38 -4.20 14.23
N LEU A 441 -7.22 -4.94 14.94
CA LEU A 441 -7.33 -6.39 14.87
C LEU A 441 -8.72 -6.75 14.37
N LEU A 442 -8.77 -7.37 13.19
CA LEU A 442 -9.98 -7.93 12.60
C LEU A 442 -10.01 -9.44 12.83
N ASN A 443 -11.07 -9.93 13.48
CA ASN A 443 -11.32 -11.36 13.66
C ASN A 443 -12.12 -11.88 12.46
N GLY A 444 -11.56 -12.82 11.70
CA GLY A 444 -12.22 -13.41 10.54
C GLY A 444 -13.50 -14.17 10.87
N ASP A 445 -13.54 -14.89 12.00
CA ASP A 445 -14.67 -15.77 12.33
C ASP A 445 -15.87 -14.98 12.86
N SER A 446 -15.62 -13.99 13.72
CA SER A 446 -16.69 -13.17 14.30
C SER A 446 -17.01 -11.90 13.50
N GLY A 447 -16.14 -11.49 12.57
CA GLY A 447 -16.22 -10.20 11.89
C GLY A 447 -15.95 -9.00 12.82
N GLN A 448 -15.52 -9.24 14.06
CA GLN A 448 -15.29 -8.19 15.04
C GLN A 448 -14.02 -7.40 14.72
N ILE A 449 -14.13 -6.08 14.73
CA ILE A 449 -13.00 -5.16 14.62
C ILE A 449 -12.73 -4.48 15.95
N SER A 450 -11.46 -4.45 16.34
CA SER A 450 -11.00 -3.83 17.59
C SER A 450 -9.70 -3.05 17.36
N VAL A 451 -9.47 -2.02 18.15
CA VAL A 451 -8.21 -1.26 18.17
C VAL A 451 -7.34 -1.72 19.33
N LEU A 452 -6.02 -1.80 19.13
CA LEU A 452 -5.08 -2.12 20.22
C LEU A 452 -4.96 -0.94 21.19
N ASN A 453 -5.11 -1.19 22.49
CA ASN A 453 -5.06 -0.14 23.50
C ASN A 453 -3.64 0.45 23.60
N ARG A 454 -3.55 1.77 23.47
CA ARG A 454 -2.29 2.55 23.43
C ARG A 454 -1.71 2.87 24.81
N THR A 455 -2.44 2.61 25.88
CA THR A 455 -2.01 2.83 27.26
C THR A 455 -1.49 1.53 27.86
N LEU A 456 -0.43 1.63 28.68
CA LEU A 456 0.26 0.49 29.31
C LEU A 456 -0.50 -0.17 30.47
#